data_AF-A0A1Y5D0A1-F1
#
_entry.id   AF-A0A1Y5D0A1-F1
#
_cell.length_a   1.000
_cell.length_b   1.000
_cell.length_c   1.000
_cell.angle_alpha   90.00
_cell.angle_beta   90.00
_cell.angle_gamma   90.00
#
_symmetry.space_group_name_H-M   'P 1'
#
loop_
_entity.id
_entity.type
_entity.pdbx_description
1 polymer ?
#
loop_
_entity_poly.entity_id
_entity_poly.type
_entity_poly.pdbx_seq_one_letter_code
_entity_poly.pdbx_strand_id
1 'polypeptide(L)'
;MEIELLKSIALGIPIMFFAMVVYINLLLGIACVFGGVFKFILSMLLYIAFSIAVVLPLVYLVSQTSADEQESTYNLIAALCGYALIMAPSFYYLGKVKIKELQRAGYFLPRS
;
A
#
# COMPACT_ATOMS: atom_id res chain seq x y z
N MET A 1 14.46 -19.65 7.32
CA MET A 1 14.04 -18.82 6.17
C MET A 1 12.52 -18.83 5.95
N GLU A 2 11.87 -19.97 5.67
CA GLU A 2 10.42 -19.99 5.33
C GLU A 2 9.48 -19.47 6.43
N ILE A 3 9.74 -19.82 7.70
CA ILE A 3 8.91 -19.41 8.84
C ILE A 3 9.02 -17.90 9.11
N GLU A 4 10.19 -17.30 8.90
CA GLU A 4 10.41 -15.85 9.10
C GLU A 4 9.77 -15.03 7.99
N LEU A 5 9.85 -15.51 6.75
CA LEU A 5 9.14 -14.91 5.61
C LEU A 5 7.62 -14.97 5.82
N LEU A 6 7.09 -16.12 6.26
CA LEU A 6 5.66 -16.27 6.54
C LEU A 6 5.19 -15.34 7.68
N LYS A 7 5.95 -15.23 8.77
CA LYS A 7 5.67 -14.28 9.87
C LYS A 7 5.68 -12.83 9.38
N SER A 8 6.62 -12.48 8.53
CA SER A 8 6.75 -11.13 7.96
C SER A 8 5.56 -10.79 7.08
N ILE A 9 5.09 -11.73 6.25
CA ILE A 9 3.87 -11.58 5.45
C ILE A 9 2.64 -11.47 6.36
N ALA A 10 2.52 -12.33 7.36
CA ALA A 10 1.38 -12.35 8.28
C ALA A 10 1.24 -11.04 9.07
N LEU A 11 2.36 -10.41 9.46
CA LEU A 11 2.36 -9.09 10.11
C LEU A 11 2.20 -7.94 9.11
N GLY A 12 2.78 -8.07 7.91
CA GLY A 12 2.70 -7.06 6.86
C GLY A 12 1.26 -6.81 6.40
N ILE A 13 0.45 -7.87 6.29
CA ILE A 13 -0.97 -7.78 5.88
C ILE A 13 -1.78 -6.78 6.74
N PRO A 14 -1.92 -6.96 8.08
CA PRO A 14 -2.72 -6.06 8.90
C PRO A 14 -2.13 -4.66 8.99
N ILE A 15 -0.80 -4.53 9.02
CA ILE A 15 -0.11 -3.22 9.06
C ILE A 15 -0.43 -2.43 7.79
N MET A 16 -0.25 -3.04 6.62
CA MET A 16 -0.50 -2.39 5.34
C MET A 16 -1.99 -2.07 5.16
N PHE A 17 -2.87 -2.98 5.57
CA PHE A 17 -4.30 -2.75 5.55
C PHE A 17 -4.70 -1.55 6.41
N PHE A 18 -4.17 -1.47 7.63
CA PHE A 18 -4.43 -0.34 8.52
C PHE A 18 -3.88 0.97 7.94
N ALA A 19 -2.66 0.96 7.40
CA ALA A 19 -2.08 2.12 6.73
C ALA A 19 -2.98 2.60 5.57
N MET A 20 -3.54 1.67 4.77
CA MET A 20 -4.45 1.98 3.69
C MET A 20 -5.76 2.60 4.19
N VAL A 21 -6.34 2.06 5.27
CA VAL A 21 -7.54 2.61 5.90
C VAL A 21 -7.30 4.02 6.40
N VAL A 22 -6.18 4.26 7.10
CA VAL A 22 -5.81 5.58 7.59
C VAL A 22 -5.61 6.55 6.43
N TYR A 23 -4.85 6.16 5.40
CA TYR A 23 -4.59 6.98 4.22
C TYR A 23 -5.89 7.42 3.52
N ILE A 24 -6.82 6.49 3.29
CA ILE A 24 -8.09 6.79 2.62
C ILE A 24 -8.94 7.73 3.47
N ASN A 25 -9.05 7.50 4.78
CA ASN A 25 -9.83 8.38 5.66
C ASN A 25 -9.23 9.79 5.75
N LEU A 26 -7.91 9.90 5.76
CA LEU A 26 -7.23 11.20 5.72
C LEU A 26 -7.51 11.93 4.40
N LEU A 27 -7.44 11.25 3.25
CA LEU A 27 -7.82 11.86 1.96
C LEU A 27 -9.27 12.37 2.00
N LEU A 28 -10.21 11.55 2.48
CA LEU A 28 -11.61 11.95 2.58
C LEU A 28 -11.79 13.14 3.55
N GLY A 29 -11.07 13.15 4.67
CA GLY A 29 -11.05 14.29 5.60
C GLY A 29 -10.52 15.56 4.94
N ILE A 30 -9.45 15.46 4.15
CA ILE A 30 -8.90 16.59 3.38
C ILE A 30 -9.95 17.12 2.40
N ALA A 31 -10.62 16.25 1.65
CA ALA A 31 -11.66 16.69 0.71
C ALA A 31 -12.90 17.28 1.40
N CYS A 32 -13.18 16.90 2.65
CA CYS A 32 -14.28 17.47 3.42
C CYS A 32 -14.01 18.91 3.85
N VAL A 33 -12.74 19.25 4.14
CA VAL A 33 -12.34 20.56 4.66
C VAL A 33 -11.78 21.49 3.57
N PHE A 34 -11.08 20.94 2.58
CA PHE A 34 -10.32 21.70 1.59
C PHE A 34 -10.78 21.41 0.16
N GLY A 35 -10.82 22.47 -0.67
CA GLY A 35 -11.05 22.40 -2.11
C GLY A 35 -9.86 22.92 -2.91
N GLY A 36 -9.90 22.69 -4.23
CA GLY A 36 -8.94 23.28 -5.19
C GLY A 36 -7.47 22.93 -4.93
N VAL A 37 -6.60 23.95 -5.03
CA VAL A 37 -5.13 23.78 -4.96
C VAL A 37 -4.66 23.29 -3.59
N PHE A 38 -5.27 23.76 -2.49
CA PHE A 38 -4.88 23.32 -1.15
C PHE A 38 -5.15 21.84 -0.91
N LYS A 39 -6.31 21.35 -1.39
CA LYS A 39 -6.63 19.92 -1.39
C LYS A 39 -5.55 19.13 -2.13
N PHE A 40 -5.14 19.60 -3.30
CA PHE A 40 -4.11 18.94 -4.11
C PHE A 40 -2.76 18.85 -3.37
N ILE A 41 -2.25 19.97 -2.86
CA ILE A 41 -0.95 20.01 -2.15
C ILE A 41 -0.97 19.07 -0.94
N LEU A 42 -2.00 19.13 -0.11
CA LEU A 42 -2.08 18.31 1.10
C LEU A 42 -2.21 16.82 0.78
N SER A 43 -2.99 16.47 -0.26
CA SER A 43 -3.12 15.10 -0.73
C SER A 43 -1.80 14.57 -1.31
N MET A 44 -1.02 15.43 -1.96
CA MET A 44 0.29 15.07 -2.49
C MET A 44 1.30 14.79 -1.39
N LEU A 45 1.35 15.62 -0.34
CA LEU A 45 2.19 15.37 0.83
C LEU A 45 1.82 14.06 1.52
N LEU A 46 0.52 13.80 1.67
CA LEU A 46 0.03 12.56 2.23
C LEU A 46 0.40 11.34 1.35
N TYR A 47 0.32 11.48 0.02
CA TYR A 47 0.76 10.44 -0.91
C TYR A 47 2.25 10.13 -0.77
N ILE A 48 3.11 11.15 -0.67
CA ILE A 48 4.55 10.96 -0.48
C ILE A 48 4.81 10.18 0.82
N ALA A 49 4.18 10.58 1.93
CA ALA A 49 4.31 9.87 3.20
C ALA A 49 3.81 8.42 3.10
N PHE A 50 2.67 8.20 2.45
CA PHE A 50 2.08 6.87 2.28
C PHE A 50 2.91 5.96 1.36
N SER A 51 3.58 6.52 0.35
CA SER A 51 4.42 5.76 -0.57
C SER A 51 5.55 5.02 0.15
N ILE A 52 6.11 5.62 1.22
CA ILE A 52 7.12 4.98 2.06
C ILE A 52 6.55 3.71 2.69
N ALA A 53 5.33 3.77 3.24
CA ALA A 53 4.67 2.62 3.85
C ALA A 53 4.37 1.50 2.84
N VAL A 54 4.10 1.84 1.58
CA VAL A 54 3.88 0.87 0.49
C VAL A 54 5.19 0.20 0.05
N VAL A 55 6.29 0.95 0.01
CA VAL A 55 7.59 0.45 -0.46
C VAL A 55 8.32 -0.37 0.62
N LEU A 56 8.13 -0.05 1.89
CA LEU A 56 8.85 -0.67 3.01
C LEU A 56 8.72 -2.21 3.06
N PRO A 57 7.53 -2.83 2.91
CA PRO A 57 7.39 -4.28 2.91
C PRO A 57 8.14 -4.95 1.76
N LEU A 58 8.18 -4.31 0.59
CA LEU A 58 8.90 -4.83 -0.57
C LEU A 58 10.41 -4.80 -0.33
N VAL A 59 10.95 -3.66 0.13
CA VAL A 59 12.38 -3.51 0.46
C VAL A 59 12.79 -4.52 1.52
N TYR A 60 11.96 -4.70 2.55
CA TYR A 60 12.22 -5.67 3.61
C TYR A 60 12.27 -7.11 3.09
N LEU A 61 11.28 -7.53 2.30
CA LEU A 61 11.24 -8.88 1.73
C LEU A 61 12.45 -9.15 0.83
N VAL A 62 12.81 -8.20 -0.05
CA VAL A 62 13.97 -8.30 -0.93
C VAL A 62 15.28 -8.36 -0.13
N SER A 63 15.44 -7.54 0.91
CA SER A 63 16.65 -7.55 1.74
C SER A 63 16.88 -8.88 2.46
N GLN A 64 15.80 -9.55 2.88
CA GLN A 64 15.91 -10.87 3.51
C GLN A 64 16.20 -12.00 2.51
N THR A 65 15.75 -11.87 1.25
CA THR A 65 15.96 -12.89 0.21
C THR A 65 17.29 -12.74 -0.54
N SER A 66 17.89 -11.55 -0.51
CA SER A 66 19.19 -11.27 -1.15
C SER A 66 20.39 -11.80 -0.37
N ALA A 67 20.18 -12.23 0.89
CA ALA A 67 21.24 -12.77 1.74
C ALA A 67 21.63 -14.23 1.38
N ASP A 68 20.82 -14.94 0.58
CA ASP A 68 21.11 -16.28 0.07
C ASP A 68 21.52 -16.19 -1.42
N GLU A 69 22.84 -16.22 -1.68
CA GLU A 69 23.44 -15.97 -3.01
C GLU A 69 23.15 -17.06 -4.06
N GLN A 70 22.57 -18.21 -3.67
CA GLN A 70 22.58 -19.41 -4.53
C GLN A 70 21.32 -19.59 -5.42
N GLU A 71 20.21 -18.84 -5.19
CA GLU A 71 18.96 -18.92 -6.00
C GLU A 71 18.27 -17.56 -6.23
N SER A 72 19.05 -16.54 -6.59
CA SER A 72 18.63 -15.12 -6.72
C SER A 72 17.28 -14.88 -7.43
N THR A 73 16.98 -15.59 -8.53
CA THR A 73 15.73 -15.40 -9.29
C THR A 73 14.50 -15.94 -8.57
N TYR A 74 14.57 -17.14 -7.99
CA TYR A 74 13.43 -17.76 -7.29
C TYR A 74 13.10 -17.03 -6.00
N ASN A 75 14.13 -16.56 -5.30
CA ASN A 75 14.01 -15.75 -4.10
C ASN A 75 13.33 -14.40 -4.38
N LEU A 76 13.68 -13.74 -5.48
CA LEU A 76 13.01 -12.50 -5.90
C LEU A 76 11.54 -12.72 -6.26
N ILE A 77 11.22 -13.81 -6.97
CA ILE A 77 9.82 -14.18 -7.28
C ILE A 77 9.02 -14.43 -6.00
N ALA A 78 9.60 -15.15 -5.03
CA ALA A 78 8.96 -15.40 -3.74
C ALA A 78 8.69 -14.10 -2.96
N ALA A 79 9.65 -13.16 -2.97
CA ALA A 79 9.48 -11.84 -2.35
C ALA A 79 8.36 -11.02 -3.03
N LEU A 80 8.29 -11.02 -4.37
CA LEU A 80 7.22 -10.35 -5.10
C LEU A 80 5.84 -10.96 -4.83
N CYS A 81 5.74 -12.29 -4.77
CA CYS A 81 4.51 -12.99 -4.40
C CYS A 81 4.09 -12.66 -2.96
N GLY A 82 5.02 -12.64 -2.01
CA GLY A 82 4.76 -12.25 -0.63
C GLY A 82 4.26 -10.80 -0.52
N TYR A 83 4.89 -9.89 -1.26
CA TYR A 83 4.44 -8.51 -1.34
C TYR A 83 3.03 -8.38 -1.93
N ALA A 84 2.73 -9.11 -3.01
CA ALA A 84 1.40 -9.13 -3.60
C ALA A 84 0.33 -9.61 -2.60
N LEU A 85 0.64 -10.63 -1.79
CA LEU A 85 -0.24 -11.12 -0.73
C LEU A 85 -0.47 -10.06 0.36
N ILE A 86 0.57 -9.33 0.78
CA ILE A 86 0.46 -8.23 1.75
C ILE A 86 -0.48 -7.13 1.23
N MET A 87 -0.34 -6.79 -0.05
CA MET A 87 -1.08 -5.69 -0.67
C MET A 87 -2.51 -6.06 -1.09
N ALA A 88 -2.79 -7.34 -1.34
CA ALA A 88 -4.08 -7.81 -1.84
C ALA A 88 -5.31 -7.30 -1.06
N PRO A 89 -5.39 -7.42 0.28
CA PRO A 89 -6.55 -6.92 1.03
C PRO A 89 -6.69 -5.40 0.97
N SER A 90 -5.57 -4.66 0.96
CA SER A 90 -5.55 -3.20 0.85
C SER A 90 -6.06 -2.74 -0.51
N PHE A 91 -5.64 -3.38 -1.60
CA PHE A 91 -6.15 -3.10 -2.94
C PHE A 91 -7.60 -3.50 -3.12
N TYR A 92 -8.02 -4.62 -2.52
CA TYR A 92 -9.43 -5.01 -2.50
C TYR A 92 -10.28 -3.94 -1.81
N TYR A 93 -9.86 -3.48 -0.63
CA TYR A 93 -10.55 -2.42 0.11
C TYR A 93 -10.65 -1.12 -0.68
N LEU A 94 -9.54 -0.66 -1.27
CA LEU A 94 -9.57 0.52 -2.15
C LEU A 94 -10.52 0.32 -3.33
N GLY A 95 -10.30 -0.73 -4.12
CA GLY A 95 -10.93 -0.91 -5.42
C GLY A 95 -12.40 -1.32 -5.35
N LYS A 96 -12.82 -2.03 -4.31
CA LYS A 96 -14.21 -2.49 -4.15
C LYS A 96 -15.01 -1.66 -3.16
N VAL A 97 -14.41 -1.22 -2.05
CA VAL A 97 -15.14 -0.56 -0.96
C VAL A 97 -15.08 0.96 -1.11
N LYS A 98 -13.90 1.54 -1.33
CA LYS A 98 -13.70 2.99 -1.18
C LYS A 98 -13.52 3.80 -2.47
N ILE A 99 -13.33 3.16 -3.62
CA ILE A 99 -13.09 3.86 -4.89
C ILE A 99 -14.21 4.83 -5.25
N LYS A 100 -15.48 4.44 -5.04
CA LYS A 100 -16.65 5.28 -5.35
C LYS A 100 -16.74 6.50 -4.42
N GLU A 101 -16.41 6.34 -3.15
CA GLU A 101 -16.38 7.45 -2.19
C GLU A 101 -15.28 8.45 -2.54
N LEU A 102 -14.08 7.96 -2.89
CA LEU A 102 -12.96 8.79 -3.32
C LEU A 102 -13.29 9.56 -4.61
N GLN A 103 -13.91 8.89 -5.61
CA GLN A 103 -14.38 9.54 -6.84
C GLN A 103 -15.39 10.66 -6.57
N ARG A 104 -16.36 10.43 -5.67
CA ARG A 104 -17.31 11.47 -5.25
C ARG A 104 -16.63 12.64 -4.54
N ALA A 105 -15.59 12.36 -3.76
CA ALA A 105 -14.76 13.38 -3.12
C ALA A 105 -13.85 14.12 -4.12
N GLY A 106 -13.88 13.78 -5.42
CA GLY A 106 -13.05 14.38 -6.45
C GLY A 106 -11.61 13.87 -6.44
N TYR A 107 -11.38 12.65 -5.96
CA TYR A 107 -10.14 11.90 -6.11
C TYR A 107 -10.32 10.78 -7.12
N PHE A 108 -9.38 10.63 -8.06
CA PHE A 108 -9.45 9.67 -9.16
C PHE A 108 -10.55 9.96 -10.19
N LEU A 109 -10.31 9.59 -11.45
CA LEU A 109 -11.29 9.73 -12.52
C LEU A 109 -12.38 8.65 -12.40
N PRO A 110 -13.64 8.94 -12.82
CA PRO A 110 -14.67 7.92 -12.97
C PRO A 110 -14.18 6.85 -13.96
N ARG A 111 -14.46 5.58 -13.68
CA ARG A 111 -14.26 4.53 -14.69
C ARG A 111 -15.40 4.67 -15.71
N SER A 112 -15.04 4.96 -16.96
CA SER A 112 -15.95 4.97 -18.13
C SER A 112 -16.50 3.58 -18.41
#